data_AF-A0A5E4M5T3-F1
#
_entry.id   AF-A0A5E4M5T3-F1
#
_cell.length_a   1.000
_cell.length_b   1.000
_cell.length_c   1.000
_cell.angle_alpha   90.00
_cell.angle_beta   90.00
_cell.angle_gamma   90.00
#
_symmetry.space_group_name_H-M   'P 1'
#
loop_
_entity.id
_entity.type
_entity.pdbx_description
1 polymer ?
#
loop_
_entity_poly.entity_id
_entity_poly.type
_entity_poly.pdbx_seq_one_letter_code
_entity_poly.pdbx_strand_id
1 'polypeptide(L)'
;MEERNAFYEKMDKYYKFKSTNLNFVHFQKNSSFHRTIGRSPYKALFGNDPNIRLRTSNLPSDLLKKLITEEDLKHISQIKKIKKRSIACSICKAKNNEIICQLCNSSKKNTNSS
;
A
#
# COMPACT_ATOMS: atom_id res chain seq x y z
N MET A 1 39.84 -5.18 13.45
CA MET A 1 38.70 -6.08 13.13
C MET A 1 37.46 -5.26 12.77
N GLU A 2 37.15 -4.21 13.53
CA GLU A 2 35.98 -3.33 13.32
C GLU A 2 36.00 -2.55 11.98
N GLU A 3 37.16 -2.06 11.53
CA GLU A 3 37.25 -1.32 10.26
C GLU A 3 36.93 -2.17 9.03
N ARG A 4 37.29 -3.46 9.05
CA ARG A 4 36.89 -4.41 8.01
C ARG A 4 35.38 -4.61 7.99
N ASN A 5 34.73 -4.67 9.15
CA ASN A 5 33.28 -4.80 9.24
C ASN A 5 32.58 -3.54 8.68
N ALA A 6 33.09 -2.35 8.99
CA ALA A 6 32.56 -1.09 8.44
C ALA A 6 32.70 -1.00 6.91
N PHE A 7 33.79 -1.55 6.34
CA PHE A 7 33.97 -1.63 4.89
C PHE A 7 32.92 -2.54 4.23
N TYR A 8 32.70 -3.74 4.77
CA TYR A 8 31.70 -4.66 4.23
C TYR A 8 30.27 -4.12 4.36
N GLU A 9 29.93 -3.44 5.46
CA GLU A 9 28.61 -2.79 5.59
C GLU A 9 28.40 -1.68 4.56
N LYS A 10 29.43 -0.88 4.27
CA LYS A 10 29.34 0.15 3.22
C LYS A 10 29.17 -0.47 1.83
N MET A 11 29.90 -1.55 1.55
CA MET A 11 29.78 -2.29 0.28
C MET A 11 28.40 -2.92 0.13
N ASP A 12 27.86 -3.55 1.17
CA ASP A 12 26.53 -4.17 1.14
C ASP A 12 25.43 -3.13 0.94
N LYS A 13 25.51 -1.99 1.65
CA LYS A 13 24.60 -0.84 1.44
C LYS A 13 24.66 -0.33 0.00
N TYR A 14 25.86 -0.18 -0.57
CA TYR A 14 26.03 0.24 -1.96
C TYR A 14 25.44 -0.76 -2.96
N TYR A 15 25.69 -2.06 -2.78
CA TYR A 15 25.19 -3.11 -3.68
C TYR A 15 23.66 -3.24 -3.59
N LYS A 16 23.11 -3.12 -2.39
CA LYS A 16 21.66 -3.06 -2.15
C LYS A 16 21.03 -1.82 -2.77
N PHE A 17 21.68 -0.66 -2.67
CA PHE A 17 21.20 0.55 -3.33
C PHE A 17 21.23 0.40 -4.86
N LYS A 18 22.32 -0.13 -5.43
CA LYS A 18 22.44 -0.31 -6.88
C LYS A 18 21.41 -1.30 -7.43
N SER A 19 21.22 -2.44 -6.75
CA SER A 19 20.24 -3.46 -7.17
C SER A 19 18.79 -2.97 -7.06
N THR A 20 18.44 -2.20 -6.02
CA THR A 20 17.10 -1.62 -5.88
C THR A 20 16.80 -0.55 -6.92
N ASN A 21 17.75 0.36 -7.19
CA ASN A 21 17.59 1.41 -8.20
C ASN A 21 17.54 0.87 -9.64
N LEU A 22 18.28 -0.21 -9.93
CA LEU A 22 18.28 -0.84 -11.24
C LEU A 22 16.88 -1.32 -11.65
N ASN A 23 16.07 -1.79 -10.70
CA ASN A 23 14.69 -2.21 -10.97
C ASN A 23 13.83 -1.08 -11.53
N PHE A 24 14.01 0.15 -11.04
CA PHE A 24 13.26 1.32 -11.54
C PHE A 24 13.68 1.67 -12.97
N VAL A 25 14.98 1.65 -13.26
CA VAL A 25 15.51 1.91 -14.62
C VAL A 25 15.02 0.84 -15.60
N HIS A 26 15.10 -0.44 -15.20
CA HIS A 26 14.60 -1.56 -16.01
C HIS A 26 13.10 -1.41 -16.28
N PHE A 27 12.31 -1.13 -15.24
CA PHE A 27 10.88 -0.93 -15.40
C PHE A 27 10.58 0.24 -16.34
N GLN A 28 11.26 1.38 -16.18
CA GLN A 28 11.07 2.56 -17.03
C GLN A 28 11.40 2.25 -18.50
N LYS A 29 12.55 1.63 -18.77
CA LYS A 29 12.95 1.26 -20.14
C LYS A 29 12.00 0.26 -20.77
N ASN A 30 11.61 -0.79 -20.04
CA ASN A 30 10.74 -1.84 -20.57
C ASN A 30 9.28 -1.41 -20.71
N SER A 31 8.84 -0.42 -19.93
CA SER A 31 7.47 0.11 -19.99
C SER A 31 7.29 1.26 -20.98
N SER A 32 8.37 1.88 -21.43
CA SER A 32 8.34 2.99 -22.37
C SER A 32 7.97 2.54 -23.79
N PHE A 33 7.28 3.42 -24.52
CA PHE A 33 6.95 3.17 -25.93
C PHE A 33 8.23 3.14 -26.78
N HIS A 34 8.40 2.07 -27.55
CA HIS A 34 9.52 1.92 -28.46
C HIS A 34 9.04 2.05 -29.92
N ARG A 35 9.49 3.10 -30.60
CA ARG A 35 8.99 3.51 -31.93
C ARG A 35 8.97 2.39 -32.97
N THR A 36 10.06 1.63 -33.10
CA THR A 36 10.18 0.59 -34.15
C THR A 36 9.21 -0.58 -33.96
N ILE A 37 8.99 -1.02 -32.72
CA ILE A 37 8.10 -2.16 -32.42
C ILE A 37 6.63 -1.72 -32.24
N GLY A 38 6.37 -0.41 -32.24
CA GLY A 38 5.03 0.18 -32.10
C GLY A 38 4.35 -0.08 -30.74
N ARG A 39 5.10 -0.52 -29.73
CA ARG A 39 4.62 -0.87 -28.38
C ARG A 39 5.77 -0.79 -27.37
N SER A 40 5.51 -1.05 -26.09
CA SER A 40 6.59 -1.16 -25.10
C SER A 40 7.27 -2.54 -25.18
N PRO A 41 8.58 -2.65 -24.88
CA PRO A 41 9.26 -3.96 -24.82
C PRO A 41 8.55 -4.95 -23.90
N TYR A 42 8.03 -4.48 -22.76
CA TYR A 42 7.20 -5.29 -21.85
C TYR A 42 5.98 -5.85 -22.57
N LYS A 43 5.21 -5.01 -23.27
CA LYS A 43 4.01 -5.44 -24.00
C LYS A 43 4.34 -6.37 -25.17
N ALA A 44 5.50 -6.21 -25.79
CA ALA A 44 5.96 -7.14 -26.82
C ALA A 44 6.25 -8.55 -26.25
N LEU A 45 6.78 -8.64 -25.03
CA LEU A 45 7.10 -9.91 -24.38
C LEU A 45 5.90 -10.57 -23.72
N PHE A 46 5.08 -9.81 -23.00
CA PHE A 46 4.01 -10.34 -22.14
C PHE A 46 2.60 -10.20 -22.74
N GLY A 47 2.45 -9.45 -23.82
CA GLY A 47 1.16 -9.25 -24.51
C GLY A 47 0.20 -8.28 -23.82
N ASN A 48 0.55 -7.73 -22.65
CA ASN A 48 -0.25 -6.77 -21.90
C ASN A 48 0.57 -5.54 -21.48
N ASP A 49 -0.12 -4.45 -21.10
CA ASP A 49 0.54 -3.26 -20.58
C ASP A 49 1.08 -3.51 -19.15
N PRO A 50 2.24 -2.92 -18.79
CA PRO A 50 2.83 -3.08 -17.46
C PRO A 50 1.90 -2.56 -16.37
N ASN A 51 1.70 -3.35 -15.32
CA ASN A 51 0.84 -3.00 -14.19
C ASN A 51 1.51 -1.98 -13.27
N ILE A 52 0.98 -0.75 -13.23
CA ILE A 52 1.42 0.31 -12.31
C ILE A 52 0.60 0.18 -11.00
N ARG A 53 1.27 -0.27 -9.93
CA ARG A 53 0.69 -0.92 -8.72
C ARG A 53 -0.21 -0.08 -7.81
N LEU A 54 -0.62 1.14 -8.20
CA LEU A 54 -1.66 1.86 -7.46
C LEU A 54 -3.06 1.38 -7.86
N ARG A 55 -3.30 1.15 -9.15
CA ARG A 55 -4.59 0.67 -9.67
C ARG A 55 -4.91 -0.77 -9.25
N THR A 56 -3.90 -1.59 -9.01
CA THR A 56 -4.03 -3.00 -8.61
C THR A 56 -3.99 -3.19 -7.09
N SER A 57 -4.02 -2.12 -6.32
CA SER A 57 -4.04 -2.21 -4.85
C SER A 57 -5.47 -2.46 -4.36
N ASN A 58 -5.64 -3.00 -3.15
CA ASN A 58 -6.96 -3.13 -2.49
C ASN A 58 -7.52 -1.76 -2.03
N LEU A 59 -7.15 -0.67 -2.69
CA LEU A 59 -7.70 0.66 -2.45
C LEU A 59 -9.01 0.81 -3.22
N PRO A 60 -10.06 1.38 -2.61
CA PRO A 60 -11.30 1.68 -3.31
C PRO A 60 -11.03 2.58 -4.53
N SER A 61 -11.70 2.30 -5.65
CA SER A 61 -11.57 3.07 -6.89
C SER A 61 -11.85 4.57 -6.69
N ASP A 62 -12.80 4.90 -5.82
CA ASP A 62 -13.19 6.29 -5.53
C ASP A 62 -12.10 7.04 -4.75
N LEU A 63 -11.29 6.31 -3.99
CA LEU A 63 -10.14 6.86 -3.29
C LEU A 63 -8.98 7.10 -4.26
N LEU A 64 -8.77 6.17 -5.20
CA LEU A 64 -7.74 6.31 -6.25
C LEU A 64 -8.00 7.52 -7.16
N LYS A 65 -9.26 7.82 -7.47
CA LYS A 65 -9.64 8.99 -8.30
C LYS A 65 -9.38 10.33 -7.61
N LYS A 66 -9.37 10.36 -6.27
CA LYS A 66 -9.12 11.57 -5.47
C LYS A 66 -7.63 11.83 -5.23
N LEU A 67 -6.77 10.86 -5.54
CA LEU A 67 -5.32 10.99 -5.41
C LEU A 67 -4.76 11.74 -6.62
N ILE A 68 -4.41 13.01 -6.42
CA ILE A 68 -3.85 13.87 -7.46
C ILE A 68 -2.36 14.11 -7.17
N THR A 69 -2.00 14.27 -5.89
CA THR A 69 -0.65 14.65 -5.43
C THR A 69 -0.04 13.60 -4.49
N GLU A 70 1.28 13.69 -4.27
CA GLU A 70 1.95 12.85 -3.28
C GLU A 70 1.49 13.16 -1.84
N GLU A 71 1.06 14.39 -1.57
CA GLU A 71 0.50 14.82 -0.30
C GLU A 71 -0.79 14.05 0.04
N ASP A 72 -1.65 13.84 -0.95
CA ASP A 72 -2.89 13.06 -0.80
C ASP A 72 -2.60 11.61 -0.37
N LEU A 73 -1.51 11.02 -0.87
CA LEU A 73 -1.05 9.68 -0.47
C LEU A 73 -0.61 9.65 1.00
N LYS A 74 0.07 10.69 1.48
CA LYS A 74 0.51 10.80 2.88
C LYS A 74 -0.69 10.83 3.83
N HIS A 75 -1.75 11.56 3.48
CA HIS A 75 -2.98 11.62 4.27
C HIS A 75 -3.67 10.26 4.38
N ILE A 76 -3.76 9.49 3.29
CA ILE A 76 -4.36 8.13 3.32
C ILE A 76 -3.56 7.17 4.22
N SER A 77 -2.23 7.25 4.18
CA SER A 77 -1.35 6.43 5.03
C SER A 77 -1.55 6.73 6.52
N GLN A 78 -1.78 8.00 6.86
CA GLN A 78 -2.09 8.43 8.22
C GLN A 78 -3.49 7.96 8.66
N ILE A 79 -4.50 8.02 7.77
CA ILE A 79 -5.87 7.52 8.06
C ILE A 79 -5.86 6.02 8.39
N LYS A 80 -5.07 5.20 7.67
CA LYS A 80 -4.94 3.76 7.98
C LYS A 80 -4.33 3.49 9.36
N LYS A 81 -3.44 4.37 9.85
CA LYS A 81 -2.89 4.29 11.22
C LYS A 81 -3.92 4.73 12.27
N ILE A 82 -4.73 5.74 11.95
CA ILE A 82 -5.77 6.28 12.85
C ILE A 82 -6.95 5.31 13.00
N LYS A 83 -7.38 4.62 11.92
CA LYS A 83 -8.47 3.62 11.96
C LYS A 83 -8.13 2.34 12.75
N LYS A 84 -6.87 2.14 13.14
CA LYS A 84 -6.43 1.05 14.04
C LYS A 84 -6.47 1.43 15.53
N ARG A 85 -7.02 2.58 15.89
CA ARG A 85 -7.35 2.84 17.31
C ARG A 85 -8.65 2.10 17.61
N SER A 86 -8.52 0.86 18.08
CA SER A 86 -9.61 0.10 18.66
C SER A 86 -10.25 0.93 19.77
N ILE A 87 -11.45 1.42 19.55
CA ILE A 87 -12.24 2.03 20.61
C ILE A 87 -12.84 0.83 21.37
N ALA A 88 -12.39 0.65 22.61
CA ALA A 88 -12.97 -0.39 23.46
C ALA A 88 -14.42 -0.01 23.74
N CYS A 89 -15.35 -0.92 23.49
CA CYS A 89 -16.74 -0.71 23.86
C CYS A 89 -16.81 -0.54 25.39
N SER A 90 -17.40 0.56 25.88
CA SER A 90 -17.55 0.83 27.32
C SER A 90 -18.43 -0.20 28.04
N ILE A 91 -19.24 -0.96 27.30
CA ILE A 91 -20.18 -1.95 27.85
C ILE A 91 -19.54 -3.35 27.91
N CYS A 92 -18.87 -3.82 26.85
CA CYS A 92 -18.35 -5.19 26.77
C CYS A 92 -16.82 -5.30 26.65
N LYS A 93 -16.09 -4.18 26.68
CA LYS A 93 -14.63 -4.09 26.53
C LYS A 93 -14.04 -4.79 25.30
N ALA A 94 -14.87 -5.23 24.35
CA ALA A 94 -14.42 -5.80 23.09
C ALA A 94 -13.77 -4.72 22.21
N LYS A 95 -12.68 -5.09 21.54
CA LYS A 95 -11.97 -4.24 20.59
C LYS A 95 -12.62 -4.40 19.22
N ASN A 96 -13.55 -3.52 18.90
CA ASN A 96 -14.14 -3.45 17.56
C ASN A 96 -13.67 -2.19 16.82
N ASN A 97 -13.61 -2.30 15.49
CA ASN A 97 -13.19 -1.21 14.60
C ASN A 97 -14.34 -0.26 14.23
N GLU A 98 -15.50 -0.43 14.86
CA GLU A 98 -16.75 0.26 14.55
C GLU A 98 -17.26 0.94 15.83
N ILE A 99 -17.76 2.18 15.69
CA ILE A 99 -18.18 3.06 16.80
C ILE A 99 -19.31 2.42 17.63
N ILE A 100 -20.06 1.49 17.05
CA ILE A 100 -21.19 0.81 17.68
C ILE A 100 -20.88 -0.69 17.74
N CYS A 101 -20.85 -1.24 18.96
CA CYS A 101 -20.67 -2.67 19.15
C CYS A 101 -21.93 -3.41 18.69
N GLN A 102 -21.83 -4.17 17.61
CA GLN A 102 -22.94 -4.98 17.06
C GLN A 102 -23.53 -5.94 18.12
N LEU A 103 -22.69 -6.46 19.03
CA LEU A 103 -23.12 -7.31 20.16
C LEU A 103 -23.96 -6.54 21.20
N CYS A 104 -23.63 -5.27 21.50
CA CYS A 104 -24.37 -4.46 22.47
C CYS A 104 -25.67 -3.89 21.90
N ASN A 105 -25.78 -3.74 20.58
CA ASN A 105 -27.03 -3.38 19.92
C ASN A 105 -28.08 -4.50 20.01
N SER A 106 -27.66 -5.76 20.02
CA SER A 106 -28.56 -6.90 20.17
C SER A 106 -29.18 -7.00 21.57
N SER A 107 -28.48 -6.57 22.63
CA SER A 107 -29.02 -6.57 24.00
C SER A 107 -30.09 -5.50 24.25
N LYS A 108 -30.15 -4.43 23.45
CA LYS A 108 -31.20 -3.39 23.56
C LYS A 108 -32.48 -3.72 22.79
N LYS A 109 -32.43 -4.65 21.83
CA LYS A 109 -33.61 -5.01 21.03
C LYS A 109 -34.50 -6.08 21.68
N ASN A 110 -33.98 -6.83 22.66
CA ASN A 110 -34.72 -7.92 23.30
C ASN A 110 -35.50 -7.52 24.56
N THR A 111 -35.60 -6.23 24.89
CA THR A 111 -36.42 -5.74 26.01
C THR A 111 -37.71 -5.04 25.58
N ASN A 112 -38.00 -4.94 24.28
CA ASN A 112 -39.23 -4.32 23.75
C ASN A 112 -40.05 -5.28 22.88
N SER A 113 -40.16 -6.55 23.29
CA SER A 113 -41.21 -7.45 22.83
C SER A 113 -41.97 -7.97 24.05
N SER A 114 -42.82 -7.11 24.61
CA SER A 114 -44.02 -7.53 25.34
C SER A 114 -45.18 -7.54 24.36
#